data_AF-A0A962YGQ6-F1
#
_entry.id   AF-A0A962YGQ6-F1
#
_cell.length_a   1.000
_cell.length_b   1.000
_cell.length_c   1.000
_cell.angle_alpha   90.00
_cell.angle_beta   90.00
_cell.angle_gamma   90.00
#
_symmetry.space_group_name_H-M   'P 1'
#
loop_
_entity.id
_entity.type
_entity.pdbx_description
1 polymer ?
#
loop_
_entity_poly.entity_id
_entity_poly.type
_entity_poly.pdbx_seq_one_letter_code
_entity_poly.pdbx_strand_id
1 'polypeptide(L)'
;MKLSTRLLRGFALSLVAAGVAVSVAGAQEVRMIEAGGLSGDSIQAGYLDPFMEKTGIKVIRENPSGLGKLRAMVEAGNITAVLLELGSPELEQAKALDLVEPLDWDLIDPLPIFDEARDDYGFGYQYYSTIIAWRSDAKPLTGLADLWNVDEFPGKRALPDYPAFLLPLALVADGVAPDDLYPLDLDRAFA
;
A
#
# COMPACT_ATOMS: atom_id res chain seq x y z
N MET A 1 -36.84 -62.13 36.66
CA MET A 1 -36.80 -62.32 35.19
C MET A 1 -35.41 -61.92 34.71
N LYS A 2 -34.40 -62.81 34.74
CA LYS A 2 -33.86 -63.66 33.65
C LYS A 2 -33.91 -63.10 32.22
N LEU A 3 -32.74 -63.25 31.57
CA LEU A 3 -32.37 -63.24 30.14
C LEU A 3 -31.91 -61.87 29.58
N SER A 4 -30.83 -61.75 28.81
CA SER A 4 -29.76 -62.67 28.42
C SER A 4 -28.71 -61.91 27.59
N THR A 5 -27.46 -62.25 27.81
CA THR A 5 -26.27 -61.99 26.99
C THR A 5 -26.45 -62.44 25.53
N ARG A 6 -26.04 -61.62 24.54
CA ARG A 6 -25.57 -62.10 23.23
C ARG A 6 -24.38 -61.29 22.72
N LEU A 7 -23.24 -61.98 22.63
CA LEU A 7 -22.07 -61.62 21.82
C LEU A 7 -22.40 -61.78 20.33
N LEU A 8 -21.88 -60.87 19.49
CA LEU A 8 -21.47 -61.09 18.10
C LEU A 8 -20.20 -60.25 17.90
N ARG A 9 -19.00 -60.84 17.99
CA ARG A 9 -18.19 -61.37 16.87
C ARG A 9 -18.09 -60.43 15.64
N GLY A 10 -16.98 -59.69 15.60
CA GLY A 10 -16.00 -59.72 14.52
C GLY A 10 -16.39 -59.10 13.17
N PHE A 11 -15.82 -57.92 12.88
CA PHE A 11 -15.38 -57.57 11.53
C PHE A 11 -14.06 -56.81 11.63
N ALA A 12 -12.96 -57.48 11.28
CA ALA A 12 -11.70 -56.83 10.98
C ALA A 12 -11.79 -56.35 9.53
N LEU A 13 -11.71 -55.03 9.31
CA LEU A 13 -11.56 -54.45 8.00
C LEU A 13 -10.27 -53.63 7.98
N SER A 14 -9.19 -54.27 7.54
CA SER A 14 -7.95 -53.60 7.14
C SER A 14 -8.26 -52.73 5.92
N LEU A 15 -8.22 -51.41 6.06
CA LEU A 15 -8.18 -50.51 4.90
C LEU A 15 -6.75 -50.09 4.61
N VAL A 16 -6.37 -50.41 3.38
CA VAL A 16 -5.15 -50.08 2.66
C VAL A 16 -4.94 -48.57 2.59
N ALA A 17 -3.67 -48.16 2.66
CA ALA A 17 -3.20 -46.81 2.44
C ALA A 17 -3.73 -46.22 1.13
N ALA A 18 -4.57 -45.19 1.24
CA ALA A 18 -4.74 -44.20 0.18
C ALA A 18 -3.82 -43.04 0.52
N GLY A 19 -2.67 -42.99 -0.15
CA GLY A 19 -1.84 -41.80 -0.16
C GLY A 19 -2.70 -40.64 -0.62
N VAL A 20 -2.86 -39.63 0.23
CA VAL A 20 -3.34 -38.33 -0.20
C VAL A 20 -2.27 -37.83 -1.15
N ALA A 21 -2.50 -38.02 -2.44
CA ALA A 21 -1.85 -37.24 -3.46
C ALA A 21 -2.15 -35.79 -3.09
N VAL A 22 -1.15 -35.06 -2.60
CA VAL A 22 -1.20 -33.61 -2.54
C VAL A 22 -1.36 -33.19 -3.99
N SER A 23 -2.60 -32.85 -4.34
CA SER A 23 -2.94 -32.19 -5.59
C SER A 23 -1.95 -31.06 -5.76
N VAL A 24 -1.25 -31.03 -6.89
CA VAL A 24 -0.42 -29.89 -7.30
C VAL A 24 -1.33 -28.66 -7.20
N ALA A 25 -1.08 -27.83 -6.20
CA ALA A 25 -1.83 -26.60 -5.97
C ALA A 25 -1.73 -25.77 -7.25
N GLY A 26 -2.87 -25.45 -7.84
CA GLY A 26 -2.93 -24.46 -8.92
C GLY A 26 -2.31 -23.16 -8.42
N ALA A 27 -1.65 -22.42 -9.32
CA ALA A 27 -1.06 -21.13 -9.02
C ALA A 27 -2.07 -20.28 -8.21
N GLN A 28 -1.71 -19.95 -6.96
CA GLN A 28 -2.55 -19.12 -6.11
C GLN A 28 -2.54 -17.69 -6.67
N GLU A 29 -3.69 -17.03 -6.70
CA GLU A 29 -3.78 -15.62 -7.07
C GLU A 29 -4.06 -14.77 -5.83
N VAL A 30 -3.31 -13.69 -5.65
CA VAL A 30 -3.56 -12.64 -4.65
C VAL A 30 -3.65 -11.29 -5.35
N ARG A 31 -4.34 -10.32 -4.75
CA ARG A 31 -4.52 -8.99 -5.32
C ARG A 31 -3.81 -7.92 -4.51
N MET A 32 -3.19 -6.99 -5.21
CA MET A 32 -2.56 -5.79 -4.68
C MET A 32 -3.16 -4.56 -5.35
N ILE A 33 -3.51 -3.55 -4.56
CA ILE A 33 -3.92 -2.24 -5.05
C ILE A 33 -2.74 -1.26 -4.94
N GLU A 34 -2.41 -0.58 -6.03
CA GLU A 34 -1.21 0.25 -6.20
C GLU A 34 -1.48 1.51 -7.05
N ALA A 35 -0.54 2.45 -7.08
CA ALA A 35 -0.73 3.75 -7.72
C ALA A 35 -0.87 3.69 -9.27
N GLY A 36 -0.26 2.69 -9.91
CA GLY A 36 -0.24 2.48 -11.36
C GLY A 36 0.97 3.11 -12.05
N GLY A 37 0.90 3.18 -13.39
CA GLY A 37 1.94 3.76 -14.23
C GLY A 37 3.32 3.12 -14.04
N LEU A 38 4.37 3.93 -14.24
CA LEU A 38 5.77 3.48 -14.13
C LEU A 38 6.14 3.01 -12.72
N SER A 39 5.48 3.54 -11.68
CA SER A 39 5.66 3.05 -10.31
C SER A 39 5.23 1.59 -10.23
N GLY A 40 4.02 1.29 -10.67
CA GLY A 40 3.54 -0.08 -10.67
C GLY A 40 4.32 -1.01 -11.61
N ASP A 41 4.80 -0.52 -12.75
CA ASP A 41 5.69 -1.32 -13.63
C ASP A 41 7.01 -1.67 -12.93
N SER A 42 7.53 -0.76 -12.11
CA SER A 42 8.70 -1.04 -11.27
C SER A 42 8.39 -2.08 -10.19
N ILE A 43 7.18 -2.07 -9.62
CA ILE A 43 6.72 -3.10 -8.66
C ILE A 43 6.63 -4.47 -9.35
N GLN A 44 6.09 -4.52 -10.57
CA GLN A 44 6.00 -5.76 -11.35
C GLN A 44 7.39 -6.38 -11.57
N ALA A 45 8.31 -5.60 -12.13
CA ALA A 45 9.64 -6.10 -12.48
C ALA A 45 10.52 -6.37 -11.25
N GLY A 46 10.43 -5.52 -10.22
CA GLY A 46 11.30 -5.57 -9.04
C GLY A 46 10.86 -6.58 -7.99
N TYR A 47 9.54 -6.79 -7.83
CA TYR A 47 8.99 -7.62 -6.76
C TYR A 47 8.15 -8.79 -7.28
N LEU A 48 7.16 -8.52 -8.13
CA LEU A 48 6.12 -9.50 -8.43
C LEU A 48 6.59 -10.60 -9.38
N ASP A 49 7.37 -10.27 -10.41
CA ASP A 49 7.93 -11.26 -11.34
C ASP A 49 8.91 -12.22 -10.60
N PRO A 50 9.90 -11.73 -9.82
CA PRO A 50 10.75 -12.61 -9.02
C PRO A 50 9.97 -13.42 -7.98
N PHE A 51 8.92 -12.85 -7.39
CA PHE A 51 8.08 -13.55 -6.42
C PHE A 51 7.30 -14.70 -7.08
N MET A 52 6.70 -14.45 -8.25
CA MET A 52 6.00 -15.47 -9.04
C MET A 52 6.95 -16.59 -9.46
N GLU A 53 8.16 -16.25 -9.93
CA GLU A 53 9.15 -17.25 -10.33
C GLU A 53 9.54 -18.17 -9.16
N LYS A 54 9.69 -17.61 -7.95
CA LYS A 54 10.09 -18.35 -6.75
C LYS A 54 8.96 -19.18 -6.13
N THR A 55 7.73 -18.68 -6.16
CA THR A 55 6.62 -19.23 -5.35
C THR A 55 5.52 -19.87 -6.20
N GLY A 56 5.42 -19.49 -7.48
CA GLY A 56 4.28 -19.83 -8.33
C GLY A 56 2.98 -19.08 -7.98
N ILE A 57 3.03 -18.11 -7.06
CA ILE A 57 1.89 -17.29 -6.64
C ILE A 57 1.85 -16.03 -7.51
N LYS A 58 0.71 -15.83 -8.17
CA LYS A 58 0.50 -14.70 -9.07
C LYS A 58 -0.13 -13.54 -8.30
N VAL A 59 0.48 -12.37 -8.38
CA VAL A 59 -0.06 -11.14 -7.82
C VAL A 59 -0.73 -10.33 -8.93
N ILE A 60 -2.02 -10.09 -8.80
CA ILE A 60 -2.81 -9.26 -9.71
C ILE A 60 -2.81 -7.83 -9.18
N ARG A 61 -2.31 -6.90 -10.00
CA ARG A 61 -2.32 -5.47 -9.70
C ARG A 61 -3.65 -4.83 -10.06
N GLU A 62 -4.14 -3.95 -9.20
CA GLU A 62 -5.27 -3.05 -9.43
C GLU A 62 -4.85 -1.61 -9.10
N ASN A 63 -5.40 -0.63 -9.81
CA ASN A 63 -5.12 0.79 -9.59
C ASN A 63 -6.37 1.64 -9.90
N PRO A 64 -6.42 2.91 -9.44
CA PRO A 64 -5.50 3.54 -8.48
C PRO A 64 -5.74 3.08 -7.03
N SER A 65 -4.76 3.31 -6.17
CA SER A 65 -4.88 3.17 -4.72
C SER A 65 -5.51 4.42 -4.06
N GLY A 66 -5.68 4.35 -2.74
CA GLY A 66 -6.12 5.49 -1.93
C GLY A 66 -7.10 5.10 -0.82
N LEU A 67 -7.14 5.93 0.23
CA LEU A 67 -7.95 5.70 1.43
C LEU A 67 -9.44 5.44 1.13
N GLY A 68 -10.02 6.15 0.17
CA GLY A 68 -11.43 6.00 -0.18
C GLY A 68 -11.78 4.60 -0.68
N LYS A 69 -10.90 3.97 -1.48
CA LYS A 69 -11.09 2.59 -1.96
C LYS A 69 -10.95 1.59 -0.82
N LEU A 70 -9.94 1.77 0.05
CA LEU A 70 -9.77 0.95 1.26
C LEU A 70 -11.03 0.99 2.12
N ARG A 71 -11.48 2.20 2.49
CA ARG A 71 -12.67 2.41 3.31
C ARG A 71 -13.91 1.76 2.71
N ALA A 72 -14.13 1.94 1.41
CA ALA A 72 -15.28 1.33 0.72
C ALA A 72 -15.25 -0.21 0.78
N MET A 73 -14.09 -0.85 0.63
CA MET A 73 -13.97 -2.31 0.75
C MET A 73 -14.28 -2.79 2.17
N VAL A 74 -13.74 -2.11 3.18
CA VAL A 74 -13.95 -2.44 4.60
C VAL A 74 -15.43 -2.25 4.99
N GLU A 75 -16.02 -1.10 4.68
CA GLU A 75 -17.42 -0.81 5.00
C GLU A 75 -18.40 -1.74 4.27
N ALA A 76 -18.07 -2.16 3.04
CA ALA A 76 -18.87 -3.13 2.30
C ALA A 76 -18.70 -4.59 2.79
N GLY A 77 -17.71 -4.86 3.66
CA GLY A 77 -17.36 -6.22 4.07
C GLY A 77 -16.87 -7.10 2.91
N ASN A 78 -16.35 -6.49 1.84
CA ASN A 78 -15.91 -7.17 0.64
C ASN A 78 -14.46 -6.81 0.32
N ILE A 79 -13.54 -7.46 1.03
CA ILE A 79 -12.10 -7.29 0.84
C ILE A 79 -11.65 -8.11 -0.37
N THR A 80 -11.30 -7.42 -1.46
CA THR A 80 -10.86 -8.07 -2.69
C THR A 80 -9.33 -8.09 -2.84
N ALA A 81 -8.60 -7.24 -2.11
CA ALA A 81 -7.15 -7.16 -2.14
C ALA A 81 -6.57 -7.26 -0.73
N VAL A 82 -5.46 -8.01 -0.62
CA VAL A 82 -4.76 -8.28 0.65
C VAL A 82 -3.57 -7.35 0.84
N LEU A 83 -3.18 -6.61 -0.20
CA LEU A 83 -2.16 -5.58 -0.17
C LEU A 83 -2.72 -4.30 -0.77
N LEU A 84 -2.46 -3.16 -0.14
CA LEU A 84 -2.87 -1.85 -0.64
C LEU A 84 -1.78 -0.82 -0.32
N GLU A 85 -1.31 -0.14 -1.37
CA GLU A 85 -0.38 0.99 -1.25
C GLU A 85 -1.11 2.22 -0.71
N LEU A 86 -0.61 2.75 0.41
CA LEU A 86 -1.03 4.02 0.99
C LEU A 86 0.17 4.96 1.14
N GLY A 87 -0.07 6.26 0.98
CA GLY A 87 0.89 7.25 1.50
C GLY A 87 0.89 7.25 3.03
N SER A 88 1.99 7.64 3.67
CA SER A 88 2.09 7.68 5.14
C SER A 88 0.95 8.45 5.82
N PRO A 89 0.50 9.63 5.33
CA PRO A 89 -0.67 10.30 5.90
C PRO A 89 -1.97 9.49 5.80
N GLU A 90 -2.15 8.73 4.72
CA GLU A 90 -3.34 7.88 4.54
C GLU A 90 -3.29 6.66 5.46
N LEU A 91 -2.11 6.11 5.75
CA LEU A 91 -1.96 5.03 6.74
C LEU A 91 -2.39 5.50 8.14
N GLU A 92 -1.98 6.70 8.55
CA GLU A 92 -2.43 7.28 9.83
C GLU A 92 -3.95 7.50 9.86
N GLN A 93 -4.54 7.93 8.76
CA GLN A 93 -6.00 8.05 8.63
C GLN A 93 -6.69 6.67 8.69
N ALA A 94 -6.12 5.66 8.03
CA ALA A 94 -6.65 4.30 8.05
C ALA A 94 -6.62 3.69 9.46
N LYS A 95 -5.53 3.93 10.22
CA LYS A 95 -5.42 3.57 11.64
C LYS A 95 -6.49 4.25 12.48
N ALA A 96 -6.66 5.56 12.32
CA ALA A 96 -7.66 6.34 13.07
C ALA A 96 -9.12 5.96 12.75
N LEU A 97 -9.36 5.32 11.59
CA LEU A 97 -10.67 4.87 11.13
C LEU A 97 -10.87 3.35 11.28
N ASP A 98 -9.94 2.64 11.94
CA ASP A 98 -9.98 1.19 12.13
C ASP A 98 -10.12 0.41 10.80
N LEU A 99 -9.44 0.87 9.74
CA LEU A 99 -9.51 0.28 8.39
C LEU A 99 -8.41 -0.74 8.08
N VAL A 100 -7.42 -0.87 8.98
CA VAL A 100 -6.26 -1.74 8.83
C VAL A 100 -6.02 -2.54 10.10
N GLU A 101 -5.49 -3.75 9.93
CA GLU A 101 -5.14 -4.65 11.03
C GLU A 101 -3.64 -4.55 11.34
N PRO A 102 -3.23 -4.80 12.59
CA PRO A 102 -1.82 -4.82 12.95
C PRO A 102 -1.07 -5.93 12.21
N LEU A 103 0.17 -5.66 11.85
CA LEU A 103 1.06 -6.61 11.20
C LEU A 103 1.63 -7.62 12.21
N ASP A 104 1.74 -8.88 11.78
CA ASP A 104 2.53 -9.89 12.47
C ASP A 104 3.96 -9.85 11.93
N TRP A 105 4.84 -9.11 12.62
CA TRP A 105 6.23 -8.94 12.21
C TRP A 105 7.06 -10.22 12.28
N ASP A 106 6.70 -11.15 13.16
CA ASP A 106 7.36 -12.46 13.26
C ASP A 106 7.03 -13.33 12.04
N LEU A 107 5.80 -13.21 11.52
CA LEU A 107 5.39 -13.90 10.29
C LEU A 107 5.99 -13.25 9.03
N ILE A 108 6.10 -11.92 9.01
CA ILE A 108 6.66 -11.18 7.86
C ILE A 108 8.16 -11.44 7.72
N ASP A 109 8.89 -11.50 8.83
CA ASP A 109 10.35 -11.72 8.88
C ASP A 109 11.11 -10.94 7.77
N PRO A 110 10.99 -9.60 7.77
CA PRO A 110 11.54 -8.80 6.68
C PRO A 110 13.07 -8.82 6.73
N LEU A 111 13.69 -8.69 5.56
CA LEU A 111 15.10 -8.26 5.48
C LEU A 111 15.29 -6.93 6.25
N PRO A 112 16.54 -6.57 6.61
CA PRO A 112 16.80 -5.30 7.27
C PRO A 112 16.18 -4.13 6.51
N ILE A 113 15.36 -3.36 7.21
CA ILE A 113 14.70 -2.13 6.74
C ILE A 113 15.07 -1.00 7.70
N PHE A 114 14.97 0.24 7.22
CA PHE A 114 15.14 1.42 8.05
C PHE A 114 14.08 1.43 9.17
N ASP A 115 14.46 1.91 10.35
CA ASP A 115 13.57 1.92 11.52
C ASP A 115 12.31 2.76 11.23
N GLU A 116 12.46 3.86 10.49
CA GLU A 116 11.36 4.74 10.09
C GLU A 116 10.39 4.10 9.07
N ALA A 117 10.79 2.99 8.45
CA ALA A 117 9.92 2.22 7.55
C ALA A 117 9.10 1.15 8.28
N ARG A 118 9.24 1.00 9.60
CA ARG A 118 8.45 0.08 10.43
C ARG A 118 7.29 0.82 11.08
N ASP A 119 6.07 0.33 10.87
CA ASP A 119 4.86 0.74 11.60
C ASP A 119 4.08 -0.50 12.05
N ASP A 120 3.30 -0.40 13.12
CA ASP A 120 2.53 -1.55 13.64
C ASP A 120 1.43 -2.02 12.67
N TYR A 121 1.02 -1.19 11.71
CA TYR A 121 -0.08 -1.44 10.76
C TYR A 121 0.35 -1.42 9.29
N GLY A 122 1.63 -1.17 9.01
CA GLY A 122 2.15 -1.03 7.66
C GLY A 122 3.67 -1.02 7.62
N PHE A 123 4.25 -1.09 6.42
CA PHE A 123 5.69 -0.95 6.25
C PHE A 123 6.05 -0.18 4.98
N GLY A 124 7.12 0.59 5.06
CA GLY A 124 7.66 1.33 3.93
C GLY A 124 8.39 0.42 2.96
N TYR A 125 7.95 0.38 1.70
CA TYR A 125 8.61 -0.37 0.62
C TYR A 125 9.18 0.54 -0.49
N GLN A 126 8.87 1.84 -0.44
CA GLN A 126 9.37 2.84 -1.38
C GLN A 126 9.59 4.19 -0.68
N TYR A 127 10.61 4.90 -1.13
CA TYR A 127 10.82 6.32 -0.83
C TYR A 127 10.68 7.10 -2.13
N TYR A 128 9.99 8.22 -2.08
CA TYR A 128 9.86 9.12 -3.22
C TYR A 128 10.06 10.57 -2.79
N SER A 129 10.25 11.44 -3.79
CA SER A 129 10.33 12.88 -3.58
C SER A 129 9.38 13.56 -4.55
N THR A 130 8.58 14.48 -4.04
CA THR A 130 7.87 15.45 -4.86
C THR A 130 8.82 16.59 -5.17
N ILE A 131 9.19 16.74 -6.44
CA ILE A 131 10.14 17.76 -6.89
C ILE A 131 9.47 18.74 -7.85
N ILE A 132 10.02 19.94 -7.95
CA ILE A 132 9.68 20.86 -9.04
C ILE A 132 10.41 20.41 -10.30
N ALA A 133 9.67 20.35 -11.40
CA ALA A 133 10.21 20.14 -12.74
C ALA A 133 9.71 21.23 -13.69
N TRP A 134 10.51 21.56 -14.69
CA TRP A 134 10.18 22.53 -15.74
C TRP A 134 10.58 22.00 -17.11
N ARG A 135 10.00 22.60 -18.16
CA ARG A 135 10.35 22.28 -19.54
C ARG A 135 11.76 22.77 -19.83
N SER A 136 12.54 21.99 -20.59
CA SER A 136 13.95 22.28 -20.85
C SER A 136 14.21 23.60 -21.60
N ASP A 137 13.20 24.16 -22.28
CA ASP A 137 13.27 25.45 -22.98
C ASP A 137 12.75 26.63 -22.14
N ALA A 138 12.29 26.38 -20.91
CA ALA A 138 11.79 27.40 -19.99
C ALA A 138 12.92 27.97 -19.13
N LYS A 139 12.70 29.20 -18.60
CA LYS A 139 13.60 29.79 -17.59
C LYS A 139 13.68 28.82 -16.39
N PRO A 140 14.89 28.36 -15.98
CA PRO A 140 15.03 27.43 -14.87
C PRO A 140 14.54 28.03 -13.55
N LEU A 141 13.77 27.25 -12.80
CA LEU A 141 13.35 27.58 -11.44
C LEU A 141 14.52 27.32 -10.48
N THR A 142 14.71 28.22 -9.53
CA THR A 142 15.79 28.16 -8.53
C THR A 142 15.28 27.81 -7.13
N GLY A 143 13.98 27.93 -6.90
CA GLY A 143 13.33 27.52 -5.65
C GLY A 143 11.81 27.40 -5.79
N LEU A 144 11.15 27.01 -4.69
CA LEU A 144 9.70 26.83 -4.65
C LEU A 144 8.92 28.13 -4.92
N ALA A 145 9.43 29.27 -4.43
CA ALA A 145 8.81 30.58 -4.64
C ALA A 145 8.65 30.96 -6.12
N ASP A 146 9.59 30.52 -6.97
CA ASP A 146 9.55 30.82 -8.41
C ASP A 146 8.33 30.18 -9.09
N LEU A 147 7.77 29.11 -8.52
CA LEU A 147 6.57 28.45 -9.04
C LEU A 147 5.35 29.40 -9.01
N TRP A 148 5.26 30.25 -7.98
CA TRP A 148 4.20 31.25 -7.78
C TRP A 148 4.53 32.63 -8.39
N ASN A 149 5.79 32.93 -8.70
CA ASN A 149 6.18 34.17 -9.36
C ASN A 149 5.86 34.14 -10.87
N VAL A 150 4.60 34.39 -11.21
CA VAL A 150 4.11 34.33 -12.61
C VAL A 150 4.65 35.44 -13.51
N ASP A 151 5.09 36.57 -12.91
CA ASP A 151 5.64 37.71 -13.64
C ASP A 151 7.05 37.41 -14.16
N GLU A 152 7.92 36.83 -13.33
CA GLU A 152 9.26 36.41 -13.77
C GLU A 152 9.29 35.09 -14.52
N PHE A 153 8.35 34.19 -14.22
CA PHE A 153 8.27 32.85 -14.80
C PHE A 153 6.91 32.67 -15.47
N PRO A 154 6.60 33.33 -16.60
CA PRO A 154 5.31 33.16 -17.26
C PRO A 154 5.14 31.73 -17.80
N GLY A 155 3.96 31.13 -17.62
CA GLY A 155 3.69 29.77 -18.09
C GLY A 155 2.55 29.06 -17.38
N LYS A 156 2.12 27.91 -17.93
CA LYS A 156 1.14 27.05 -17.28
C LYS A 156 1.81 26.24 -16.17
N ARG A 157 1.14 26.08 -15.03
CA ARG A 157 1.55 25.20 -13.94
C ARG A 157 0.64 23.98 -13.88
N ALA A 158 1.20 22.87 -13.41
CA ALA A 158 0.45 21.69 -12.98
C ALA A 158 0.86 21.41 -11.54
N LEU A 159 -0.12 21.26 -10.66
CA LEU A 159 0.05 20.96 -9.24
C LEU A 159 -0.74 19.70 -8.92
N PRO A 160 -0.30 18.88 -7.95
CA PRO A 160 -1.08 17.74 -7.52
C PRO A 160 -2.42 18.20 -6.92
N ASP A 161 -3.46 17.41 -7.12
CA ASP A 161 -4.79 17.59 -6.52
C ASP A 161 -4.86 17.02 -5.08
N TYR A 162 -3.71 16.89 -4.43
CA TYR A 162 -3.58 16.31 -3.09
C TYR A 162 -3.14 17.39 -2.07
N PRO A 163 -4.06 17.89 -1.24
CA PRO A 163 -3.80 19.07 -0.39
C PRO A 163 -2.74 18.81 0.68
N ALA A 164 -2.59 17.58 1.15
CA ALA A 164 -1.59 17.23 2.16
C ALA A 164 -0.15 17.43 1.66
N PHE A 165 0.08 17.45 0.33
CA PHE A 165 1.38 17.84 -0.25
C PHE A 165 1.39 19.29 -0.69
N LEU A 166 0.29 19.77 -1.29
CA LEU A 166 0.26 21.09 -1.91
C LEU A 166 0.28 22.23 -0.87
N LEU A 167 -0.44 22.10 0.25
CA LEU A 167 -0.53 23.17 1.23
C LEU A 167 0.80 23.41 1.97
N PRO A 168 1.54 22.38 2.44
CA PRO A 168 2.90 22.60 2.94
C PRO A 168 3.83 23.21 1.89
N LEU A 169 3.74 22.77 0.63
CA LEU A 169 4.56 23.30 -0.46
C LEU A 169 4.33 24.80 -0.69
N ALA A 170 3.06 25.23 -0.65
CA ALA A 170 2.69 26.63 -0.78
C ALA A 170 3.23 27.48 0.37
N LEU A 171 3.15 26.99 1.61
CA LEU A 171 3.68 27.69 2.78
C LEU A 171 5.21 27.83 2.72
N VAL A 172 5.93 26.78 2.30
CA VAL A 172 7.38 26.88 2.10
C VAL A 172 7.72 27.86 0.97
N ALA A 173 6.94 27.88 -0.11
CA ALA A 173 7.10 28.86 -1.18
C ALA A 173 6.86 30.30 -0.69
N ASP A 174 5.96 30.49 0.26
CA ASP A 174 5.69 31.75 0.95
C ASP A 174 6.68 32.05 2.11
N GLY A 175 7.75 31.25 2.24
CA GLY A 175 8.86 31.52 3.15
C GLY A 175 8.70 30.96 4.57
N VAL A 176 7.70 30.11 4.84
CA VAL A 176 7.62 29.35 6.10
C VAL A 176 8.78 28.34 6.14
N ALA A 177 9.51 28.30 7.25
CA ALA A 177 10.56 27.31 7.44
C ALA A 177 9.94 25.90 7.58
N PRO A 178 10.57 24.84 7.04
CA PRO A 178 10.02 23.48 7.14
C PRO A 178 9.70 23.03 8.58
N ASP A 179 10.52 23.45 9.55
CA ASP A 179 10.35 23.11 10.97
C ASP A 179 9.15 23.84 11.63
N ASP A 180 8.65 24.91 11.01
CA ASP A 180 7.54 25.73 11.50
C ASP A 180 6.22 25.47 10.75
N LEU A 181 6.18 24.44 9.88
CA LEU A 181 5.01 24.17 9.03
C LEU A 181 3.77 23.72 9.81
N TYR A 182 3.95 23.02 10.93
CA TYR A 182 2.84 22.36 11.62
C TYR A 182 2.55 23.00 12.98
N PRO A 183 1.26 23.25 13.32
CA PRO A 183 0.08 23.06 12.48
C PRO A 183 0.02 24.04 11.29
N LEU A 184 -0.51 23.59 10.15
CA LEU A 184 -0.55 24.40 8.92
C LEU A 184 -1.45 25.63 9.09
N ASP A 185 -0.94 26.80 8.68
CA ASP A 185 -1.74 28.00 8.47
C ASP A 185 -2.49 27.88 7.14
N LEU A 186 -3.73 27.39 7.20
CA LEU A 186 -4.53 27.12 6.00
C LEU A 186 -4.94 28.40 5.27
N ASP A 187 -5.28 29.46 6.02
CA ASP A 187 -5.68 30.74 5.41
C ASP A 187 -4.52 31.32 4.59
N ARG A 188 -3.30 31.24 5.13
CA ARG A 188 -2.08 31.63 4.42
C ARG A 188 -1.78 30.73 3.22
N ALA A 189 -1.99 29.42 3.33
CA ALA A 189 -1.73 28.48 2.25
C ALA A 189 -2.66 28.65 1.03
N PHE A 190 -3.88 29.17 1.23
CA PHE A 190 -4.87 29.42 0.17
C PHE A 190 -4.85 30.84 -0.41
N ALA A 191 -4.06 31.76 0.16
CA ALA A 191 -4.05 33.19 -0.20
C ALA A 191 -3.45 33.50 -1.57
#